data_AF-A0A1B1TBJ5-F1
#
_entry.id   AF-A0A1B1TBJ5-F1
#
_cell.length_a   1.000
_cell.length_b   1.000
_cell.length_c   1.000
_cell.angle_alpha   90.00
_cell.angle_beta   90.00
_cell.angle_gamma   90.00
#
_symmetry.space_group_name_H-M   'P 1'
#
loop_
_entity.id
_entity.type
_entity.pdbx_description
1 polymer ?
#
loop_
_entity_poly.entity_id
_entity_poly.type
_entity_poly.pdbx_seq_one_letter_code
_entity_poly.pdbx_strand_id
1 'polypeptide(L)'
;VVRLASLDQSLDPARLEFQLIPLSDQGNGITGFVDDTDVYGVIGSNVSFHDRDAGYSVTKGDYFVIDSKSIGSDDGEWKFKLIDLSSNTLLIDIQLTAIDY
;
A
#
# COMPACT_ATOMS: atom_id res chain seq x y z
N VAL A 1 -2.78 7.35 -5.36
CA VAL A 1 -1.38 7.19 -4.89
C VAL A 1 -1.35 7.39 -3.39
N VAL A 2 -0.72 6.47 -2.65
CA VAL A 2 -0.51 6.58 -1.19
C VAL A 2 0.96 6.82 -0.94
N ARG A 3 1.32 7.92 -0.28
CA ARG A 3 2.72 8.33 -0.10
C ARG A 3 3.15 8.31 1.35
N LEU A 4 4.36 7.81 1.61
CA LEU A 4 4.99 7.83 2.92
C LEU A 4 5.51 9.24 3.23
N ALA A 5 4.79 9.98 4.06
CA ALA A 5 5.10 11.37 4.37
C ALA A 5 6.22 11.53 5.42
N SER A 6 6.28 10.64 6.40
CA SER A 6 7.29 10.61 7.45
C SER A 6 7.47 9.20 7.99
N LEU A 7 8.72 8.79 8.19
CA LEU A 7 9.13 7.60 8.92
C LEU A 7 10.28 7.99 9.85
N ASP A 8 10.33 7.40 11.05
CA ASP A 8 11.41 7.64 12.02
C ASP A 8 12.68 6.85 11.69
N GLN A 9 12.55 5.75 10.95
CA GLN A 9 13.64 4.87 10.53
C GLN A 9 13.29 4.20 9.21
N SER A 10 14.29 3.77 8.43
CA SER A 10 14.05 2.92 7.26
C SER A 10 13.51 1.55 7.68
N LEU A 11 12.56 1.01 6.93
CA LEU A 11 11.98 -0.31 7.19
C LEU A 11 12.39 -1.32 6.11
N ASP A 12 12.40 -2.59 6.50
CA ASP A 12 12.67 -3.72 5.61
C ASP A 12 11.38 -4.08 4.85
N PRO A 13 11.35 -3.97 3.50
CA PRO A 13 10.17 -4.28 2.69
C PRO A 13 9.60 -5.68 2.96
N ALA A 14 10.45 -6.68 3.24
CA ALA A 14 10.04 -8.07 3.47
C ALA A 14 9.27 -8.28 4.78
N ARG A 15 9.17 -7.25 5.62
CA ARG A 15 8.47 -7.28 6.91
C ARG A 15 7.19 -6.45 6.90
N LEU A 16 6.88 -5.84 5.76
CA LEU A 16 5.73 -4.97 5.62
C LEU A 16 4.63 -5.69 4.85
N GLU A 17 3.48 -5.81 5.50
CA GLU A 17 2.25 -6.29 4.88
C GLU A 17 1.37 -5.08 4.56
N PHE A 18 0.90 -4.98 3.33
CA PHE A 18 -0.16 -4.05 2.97
C PHE A 18 -1.50 -4.75 2.93
N GLN A 19 -2.55 -4.02 3.28
CA GLN A 19 -3.92 -4.48 3.18
C GLN A 19 -4.80 -3.41 2.53
N LEU A 20 -5.58 -3.80 1.54
CA LEU A 20 -6.63 -3.02 0.93
C LEU A 20 -7.97 -3.65 1.27
N ILE A 21 -8.76 -2.99 2.11
CA ILE A 21 -9.98 -3.59 2.69
C ILE A 21 -11.17 -2.69 2.35
N PRO A 22 -12.23 -3.24 1.73
CA PRO A 22 -13.47 -2.50 1.56
C PRO A 22 -14.16 -2.27 2.91
N LEU A 23 -14.81 -1.12 3.05
CA LEU A 23 -15.61 -0.75 4.22
C LEU A 23 -16.93 -1.51 4.29
N SER A 24 -17.40 -2.01 3.15
CA SER A 24 -18.55 -2.91 3.07
C SER A 24 -18.09 -4.36 3.05
N ASP A 25 -18.92 -5.26 3.60
CA ASP A 25 -18.69 -6.72 3.56
C ASP A 25 -18.81 -7.34 2.14
N GLN A 26 -18.91 -6.52 1.09
CA GLN A 26 -19.20 -6.96 -0.28
C GLN A 26 -17.97 -7.15 -1.16
N GLY A 27 -16.77 -6.79 -0.70
CA GLY A 27 -15.53 -6.96 -1.48
C GLY A 27 -14.53 -7.89 -0.79
N ASN A 28 -13.82 -8.68 -1.59
CA ASN A 28 -12.63 -9.38 -1.11
C ASN A 28 -11.49 -8.37 -0.98
N GLY A 29 -10.97 -8.20 0.23
CA GLY A 29 -9.78 -7.40 0.44
C GLY A 29 -8.57 -7.97 -0.30
N ILE A 30 -7.60 -7.10 -0.60
CA ILE A 30 -6.32 -7.45 -1.21
C ILE A 30 -5.25 -7.33 -0.14
N THR A 31 -4.45 -8.36 0.06
CA THR A 31 -3.34 -8.35 1.01
C THR A 31 -2.09 -8.91 0.35
N GLY A 32 -0.92 -8.39 0.71
CA GLY A 32 0.35 -8.87 0.22
C GLY A 32 1.52 -8.23 0.94
N PHE A 33 2.72 -8.63 0.58
CA PHE A 33 3.96 -8.07 1.10
C PHE A 33 4.53 -7.00 0.18
N VAL A 34 5.27 -6.05 0.77
CA VAL A 34 5.88 -4.98 -0.02
C VAL A 34 7.00 -5.51 -0.93
N ASP A 35 7.66 -6.62 -0.56
CA ASP A 35 8.71 -7.27 -1.36
C ASP A 35 8.19 -8.33 -2.35
N ASP A 36 6.88 -8.54 -2.43
CA ASP A 36 6.30 -9.49 -3.39
C ASP A 36 6.70 -9.12 -4.83
N THR A 37 6.97 -10.14 -5.66
CA THR A 37 7.51 -9.99 -7.01
C THR A 37 6.62 -9.23 -7.97
N ASP A 38 5.32 -9.15 -7.68
CA ASP A 38 4.30 -8.42 -8.42
C ASP A 38 3.97 -7.05 -7.80
N VAL A 39 4.64 -6.66 -6.71
CA VAL A 39 4.41 -5.41 -5.97
C VAL A 39 5.64 -4.51 -6.03
N TYR A 40 6.82 -5.00 -5.65
CA TYR A 40 8.03 -4.18 -5.52
C TYR A 40 8.58 -3.76 -6.89
N GLY A 41 8.55 -2.46 -7.18
CA GLY A 41 9.08 -1.89 -8.41
C GLY A 41 8.30 -2.23 -9.68
N VAL A 42 7.11 -2.83 -9.55
CA VAL A 42 6.28 -3.26 -10.67
C VAL A 42 5.36 -2.13 -11.14
N ILE A 43 5.09 -2.08 -12.44
CA ILE A 43 4.13 -1.15 -13.05
C ILE A 43 2.97 -1.97 -13.62
N GLY A 44 1.73 -1.54 -13.34
CA GLY A 44 0.52 -2.15 -13.91
C GLY A 44 -0.11 -3.26 -13.06
N SER A 45 0.42 -3.52 -11.86
CA SER A 45 -0.25 -4.35 -10.86
C SER A 45 -1.36 -3.59 -10.14
N ASN A 46 -2.31 -4.33 -9.56
CA ASN A 46 -3.40 -3.76 -8.74
C ASN A 46 -2.87 -2.90 -7.59
N VAL A 47 -1.79 -3.36 -6.95
CA VAL A 47 -1.02 -2.61 -5.96
C VAL A 47 0.45 -2.75 -6.33
N SER A 48 1.16 -1.63 -6.40
CA SER A 48 2.61 -1.62 -6.57
C SER A 48 3.29 -0.67 -5.60
N PHE A 49 4.50 -1.00 -5.21
CA PHE A 49 5.35 -0.17 -4.36
C PHE A 49 6.52 0.37 -5.16
N HIS A 50 6.80 1.66 -5.02
CA HIS A 50 7.91 2.32 -5.66
C HIS A 50 8.86 2.89 -4.62
N ASP A 51 10.02 2.25 -4.52
CA ASP A 51 11.20 2.77 -3.83
C ASP A 51 11.84 3.86 -4.69
N ARG A 52 11.93 5.08 -4.13
CA ARG A 52 12.43 6.26 -4.85
C ARG A 52 13.96 6.25 -4.96
N ASP A 53 14.66 5.70 -3.97
CA ASP A 53 16.12 5.70 -3.94
C ASP A 53 16.73 4.37 -4.39
N ALA A 54 15.90 3.36 -4.62
CA ALA A 54 16.28 2.01 -5.06
C ALA A 54 17.29 1.35 -4.11
N GLY A 55 17.24 1.70 -2.82
CA GLY A 55 18.10 1.19 -1.78
C GLY A 55 17.67 -0.17 -1.21
N TYR A 56 16.54 -0.72 -1.66
CA TYR A 56 15.90 -1.88 -1.03
C TYR A 56 15.54 -1.57 0.43
N SER A 57 14.83 -0.47 0.61
CA SER A 57 14.30 -0.09 1.92
C SER A 57 13.03 0.75 1.74
N VAL A 58 12.17 0.76 2.76
CA VAL A 58 11.01 1.65 2.79
C VAL A 58 11.35 2.90 3.58
N THR A 59 11.32 4.04 2.90
CA THR A 59 11.78 5.33 3.40
C THR A 59 10.78 6.45 3.12
N LYS A 60 11.10 7.64 3.60
CA LYS A 60 10.32 8.83 3.34
C LYS A 60 10.34 9.18 1.85
N GLY A 61 9.15 9.27 1.28
CA GLY A 61 8.94 9.68 -0.11
C GLY A 61 8.62 8.53 -1.06
N ASP A 62 8.81 7.29 -0.62
CA ASP A 62 8.32 6.10 -1.31
C ASP A 62 6.79 6.09 -1.28
N TYR A 63 6.20 5.33 -2.19
CA TYR A 63 4.77 5.38 -2.40
C TYR A 63 4.21 4.09 -2.98
N PHE A 64 2.95 3.85 -2.67
CA PHE A 64 2.12 2.85 -3.30
C PHE A 64 1.31 3.47 -4.42
N VAL A 65 1.24 2.76 -5.55
CA VAL A 65 0.26 3.01 -6.61
C VAL A 65 -0.79 1.93 -6.51
N ILE A 66 -2.06 2.35 -6.54
CA ILE A 66 -3.22 1.48 -6.44
C ILE A 66 -4.02 1.72 -7.71
N ASP A 67 -4.27 0.66 -8.48
CA ASP A 67 -5.17 0.71 -9.62
C ASP A 67 -6.62 0.60 -9.13
N SER A 68 -7.14 1.73 -8.65
CA SER A 68 -8.50 1.82 -8.09
C SER A 68 -9.58 1.37 -9.07
N LYS A 69 -9.35 1.50 -10.38
CA LYS A 69 -10.34 1.15 -11.39
C LYS A 69 -10.42 -0.35 -11.60
N SER A 70 -9.27 -1.02 -11.68
CA SER A 70 -9.23 -2.48 -11.87
C SER A 70 -9.77 -3.25 -10.66
N ILE A 71 -9.61 -2.69 -9.46
CA ILE A 71 -10.05 -3.32 -8.20
C ILE A 71 -11.41 -2.82 -7.68
N GLY A 72 -12.01 -1.83 -8.35
CA GLY A 72 -13.30 -1.25 -7.93
C GLY A 72 -13.23 -0.50 -6.61
N SER A 73 -12.11 0.18 -6.34
CA SER A 73 -11.89 1.02 -5.15
C SER A 73 -11.87 2.51 -5.47
N ASP A 74 -12.63 2.93 -6.49
CA ASP A 74 -12.75 4.33 -6.93
C ASP A 74 -13.92 5.08 -6.26
N ASP A 75 -14.69 4.40 -5.42
CA ASP A 75 -15.84 4.93 -4.69
C ASP A 75 -15.50 5.57 -3.33
N GLY A 76 -14.25 5.41 -2.87
CA GLY A 76 -13.81 5.88 -1.56
C GLY A 76 -14.23 4.99 -0.38
N GLU A 77 -14.83 3.84 -0.64
CA GLU A 77 -15.28 2.88 0.37
C GLU A 77 -14.20 1.84 0.69
N TRP A 78 -12.92 2.20 0.56
CA TRP A 78 -11.79 1.30 0.78
C TRP A 78 -10.77 1.92 1.72
N LYS A 79 -10.12 1.08 2.52
CA LYS A 79 -9.01 1.46 3.40
C LYS A 79 -7.72 0.80 2.96
N PHE A 80 -6.65 1.59 2.98
CA PHE A 80 -5.29 1.11 2.86
C PHE A 80 -4.64 1.06 4.24
N LYS A 81 -4.05 -0.09 4.56
CA LYS A 81 -3.26 -0.30 5.76
C LYS A 81 -1.86 -0.78 5.41
N LEU A 82 -0.90 -0.39 6.23
CA LEU A 82 0.47 -0.90 6.19
C LEU A 82 0.87 -1.33 7.59
N ILE A 83 1.33 -2.56 7.73
CA ILE A 83 1.63 -3.21 9.01
C ILE A 83 3.08 -3.68 8.97
N ASP A 84 3.87 -3.31 9.98
CA ASP A 84 5.18 -3.92 10.22
C ASP A 84 5.00 -5.16 11.09
N LEU A 85 5.23 -6.33 10.50
CA LEU A 85 5.07 -7.62 11.17
C LEU A 85 6.17 -7.90 12.20
N SER A 86 7.32 -7.23 12.11
CA SER A 86 8.42 -7.46 13.06
C SER A 86 8.17 -6.84 14.43
N SER A 87 7.45 -5.71 14.45
CA SER A 87 7.00 -5.06 15.66
C SER A 87 5.49 -5.24 15.92
N ASN A 88 4.78 -5.87 14.98
CA ASN A 88 3.32 -5.97 14.93
C ASN A 88 2.63 -4.59 15.08
N THR A 89 3.16 -3.58 14.40
CA THR A 89 2.72 -2.19 14.49
C THR A 89 1.98 -1.77 13.23
N LEU A 90 0.80 -1.18 13.40
CA LEU A 90 0.07 -0.52 12.32
C LEU A 90 0.73 0.82 12.00
N LEU A 91 1.37 0.92 10.84
CA LEU A 91 2.09 2.11 10.39
C LEU A 91 1.15 3.11 9.71
N ILE A 92 0.21 2.61 8.92
CA ILE A 92 -0.72 3.41 8.13
C ILE A 92 -2.11 2.79 8.23
N ASP A 93 -3.12 3.63 8.42
CA ASP A 93 -4.54 3.30 8.28
C ASP A 93 -5.25 4.53 7.71
N ILE A 94 -5.51 4.51 6.40
CA ILE A 94 -6.14 5.62 5.69
C ILE A 94 -7.29 5.12 4.83
N GLN A 95 -8.33 5.94 4.69
CA GLN A 95 -9.38 5.72 3.70
C GLN A 95 -8.92 6.27 2.34
N LEU A 96 -9.11 5.48 1.29
CA LEU A 96 -8.90 5.93 -0.08
C LEU A 96 -9.94 7.00 -0.41
N THR A 97 -9.53 8.01 -1.17
CA THR A 97 -10.45 9.04 -1.66
C THR A 97 -11.17 8.54 -2.90
N ALA A 98 -12.47 8.84 -3.01
CA ALA A 98 -13.22 8.64 -4.24
C ALA A 98 -12.55 9.40 -5.40
N ILE A 99 -12.59 8.80 -6.60
CA ILE A 99 -12.04 9.43 -7.80
C ILE A 99 -13.21 10.08 -8.54
N ASP A 100 -13.23 11.42 -8.55
CA ASP A 100 -14.15 12.18 -9.41
C ASP A 100 -13.61 12.20 -10.85
N TYR A 101 -14.46 11.81 -11.80
CA TYR A 101 -14.15 11.78 -13.24
C TYR A 101 -14.70 13.00 -13.98
#